data_AF-A0AAW4EA12-F1
#
_entry.id   AF-A0AAW4EA12-F1
#
_cell.length_a   1.000
_cell.length_b   1.000
_cell.length_c   1.000
_cell.angle_alpha   90.00
_cell.angle_beta   90.00
_cell.angle_gamma   90.00
#
_symmetry.space_group_name_H-M   'P 1'
#
loop_
_entity.id
_entity.type
_entity.pdbx_description
1 polymer ?
#
loop_
_entity_poly.entity_id
_entity_poly.type
_entity_poly.pdbx_seq_one_letter_code
_entity_poly.pdbx_strand_id
1 'polypeptide(L)'
;MSKYKLDAKTLTLLKAQAKLTETFNHTIRSAKSGALPFRLKVEHASMETQFRVEVGSQCHSLTLPNTTTMHLQLADFIEEIANGLLDLGTSTGKRRDGNYGVLDEQLSLRVFDLVRRGGMLSLDVGLEQPIHVSIHRNRTRTAATTLMTIGVRQPRTKCFTLSGPDAEIHEKVVESINHLASIATPAMQAA
;
A
#
# COMPACT_ATOMS: atom_id res chain seq x y z
N MET A 1 4.34 27.95 -10.95
CA MET A 1 3.31 27.28 -10.12
C MET A 1 3.79 27.24 -8.68
N SER A 2 2.97 27.63 -7.70
CA SER A 2 3.37 27.58 -6.28
C SER A 2 3.23 26.14 -5.77
N LYS A 3 4.37 25.51 -5.49
CA LYS A 3 4.42 24.14 -4.98
C LYS A 3 4.09 24.12 -3.48
N TYR A 4 3.48 23.03 -3.02
CA TYR A 4 3.41 22.70 -1.60
C TYR A 4 4.83 22.47 -1.07
N LYS A 5 5.12 23.08 0.08
CA LYS A 5 6.39 22.92 0.78
C LYS A 5 6.17 22.75 2.28
N LEU A 6 7.03 21.96 2.91
CA LEU A 6 7.09 21.84 4.35
C LEU A 6 7.77 23.07 4.94
N ASP A 7 7.27 23.55 6.09
CA ASP A 7 7.90 24.63 6.81
C ASP A 7 9.08 24.11 7.67
N ALA A 8 9.98 25.01 8.05
CA ALA A 8 11.17 24.66 8.84
C ALA A 8 10.80 24.00 10.19
N LYS A 9 9.64 24.35 10.75
CA LYS A 9 9.10 23.76 11.97
C LYS A 9 8.73 22.30 11.76
N THR A 10 7.99 21.97 10.70
CA THR A 10 7.60 20.59 10.39
C THR A 10 8.82 19.75 10.05
N LEU A 11 9.81 20.28 9.32
CA LEU A 11 11.09 19.58 9.10
C LEU A 11 11.80 19.20 10.40
N THR A 12 11.80 20.11 11.38
CA THR A 12 12.38 19.85 12.71
C THR A 12 11.58 18.77 13.45
N LEU A 13 10.26 18.78 13.36
CA LEU A 13 9.39 17.75 13.94
C LEU A 13 9.64 16.38 13.28
N LEU A 14 9.71 16.31 11.95
CA LEU A 14 10.01 15.07 11.22
C LEU A 14 11.33 14.45 11.67
N LYS A 15 12.36 15.26 11.93
CA LYS A 15 13.65 14.78 12.46
C LYS A 15 13.52 14.05 13.80
N ALA A 16 12.67 14.54 14.69
CA ALA A 16 12.42 13.91 15.98
C ALA A 16 11.49 12.70 15.83
N GLN A 17 10.41 12.86 15.08
CA GLN A 17 9.36 11.86 14.87
C GLN A 17 9.84 10.63 14.11
N ALA A 18 10.81 10.78 13.21
CA ALA A 18 11.40 9.66 12.48
C ALA A 18 12.15 8.65 13.37
N LYS A 19 12.35 8.96 14.65
CA LYS A 19 12.93 8.05 15.66
C LYS A 19 11.88 7.43 16.59
N LEU A 20 10.60 7.72 16.37
CA LEU A 20 9.48 7.26 17.19
C LEU A 20 8.64 6.27 16.39
N THR A 21 7.90 5.41 17.09
CA THR A 21 6.88 4.55 16.47
C THR A 21 5.51 5.05 16.87
N GLU A 22 4.90 5.90 16.04
CA GLU A 22 3.61 6.53 16.31
C GLU A 22 2.98 7.08 15.03
N THR A 23 1.75 7.60 15.14
CA THR A 23 1.06 8.33 14.09
C THR A 23 1.00 9.82 14.39
N PHE A 24 1.45 10.65 13.46
CA PHE A 24 1.48 12.11 13.56
C PHE A 24 0.57 12.73 12.51
N ASN A 25 -0.08 13.84 12.84
CA ASN A 25 -0.89 14.60 11.89
C ASN A 25 -0.20 15.94 11.61
N HIS A 26 -0.09 16.28 10.33
CA HIS A 26 0.66 17.42 9.84
C HIS A 26 -0.11 18.16 8.75
N THR A 27 0.43 19.29 8.32
CA THR A 27 -0.15 20.07 7.24
C THR A 27 0.96 20.68 6.40
N ILE A 28 0.92 20.44 5.09
CA ILE A 28 1.81 21.06 4.12
C ILE A 28 1.13 22.27 3.47
N ARG A 29 1.87 23.34 3.18
CA ARG A 29 1.27 24.61 2.72
C ARG A 29 1.82 25.03 1.35
N SER A 30 0.97 25.65 0.55
CA SER A 30 1.31 26.32 -0.69
C SER A 30 0.81 27.75 -0.65
N ALA A 31 1.60 28.69 -1.19
CA ALA A 31 1.26 30.11 -1.20
C ALA A 31 -0.01 30.43 -2.01
N LYS A 32 -0.42 29.58 -2.96
CA LYS A 32 -1.66 29.78 -3.75
C LYS A 32 -2.73 28.73 -3.49
N SER A 33 -2.34 27.47 -3.23
CA SER A 33 -3.30 26.35 -3.12
C SER A 33 -3.80 26.11 -1.69
N GLY A 34 -3.29 26.86 -0.71
CA GLY A 34 -3.72 26.75 0.69
C GLY A 34 -2.96 25.66 1.44
N ALA A 35 -3.64 24.99 2.36
CA ALA A 35 -3.07 24.04 3.30
C ALA A 35 -3.66 22.64 3.09
N LEU A 36 -2.81 21.62 3.03
CA LEU A 36 -3.18 20.23 2.78
C LEU A 36 -2.79 19.37 3.99
N PRO A 37 -3.77 18.78 4.70
CA PRO A 37 -3.47 17.91 5.84
C PRO A 37 -2.92 16.57 5.35
N PHE A 38 -1.99 16.00 6.11
CA PHE A 38 -1.51 14.64 5.90
C PHE A 38 -1.27 13.94 7.24
N ARG A 39 -1.37 12.61 7.22
CA ARG A 39 -1.06 11.76 8.36
C ARG A 39 0.19 10.96 8.06
N LEU A 40 1.13 10.96 9.00
CA LEU A 40 2.39 10.24 8.94
C LEU A 40 2.39 9.15 10.00
N LYS A 41 2.36 7.88 9.59
CA LYS A 41 2.65 6.77 10.49
C LYS A 41 4.13 6.43 10.36
N VAL A 42 4.77 6.20 11.51
CA VAL A 42 6.18 5.84 11.60
C VAL A 42 6.27 4.52 12.35
N GLU A 43 6.98 3.57 11.76
CA GLU A 43 7.35 2.30 12.38
C GLU A 43 8.87 2.23 12.41
N HIS A 44 9.47 2.51 13.57
CA HIS A 44 10.91 2.56 13.75
C HIS A 44 11.45 1.19 14.16
N ALA A 45 12.29 0.60 13.31
CA ALA A 45 13.03 -0.62 13.62
C ALA A 45 14.53 -0.34 13.76
N SER A 46 15.30 -1.35 14.17
CA SER A 46 16.73 -1.19 14.46
C SER A 46 17.59 -0.81 13.25
N MET A 47 17.24 -1.27 12.06
CA MET A 47 18.02 -1.05 10.82
C MET A 47 17.39 0.01 9.90
N GLU A 48 16.06 0.04 9.84
CA GLU A 48 15.30 0.90 8.94
C GLU A 48 14.01 1.38 9.62
N THR A 49 13.46 2.47 9.09
CA THR A 49 12.19 3.03 9.53
C THR A 49 11.23 3.01 8.35
N GLN A 50 10.05 2.47 8.58
CA GLN A 50 8.95 2.51 7.62
C GLN A 50 8.08 3.73 7.90
N PHE A 51 7.78 4.48 6.85
CA PHE A 51 6.93 5.65 6.86
C PHE A 51 5.71 5.40 5.99
N ARG A 52 4.54 5.75 6.48
CA ARG A 52 3.29 5.73 5.71
C ARG A 52 2.66 7.11 5.74
N VAL A 53 2.53 7.72 4.57
CA VAL A 53 1.99 9.06 4.37
C VAL A 53 0.61 8.95 3.75
N GLU A 54 -0.41 9.40 4.47
CA GLU A 54 -1.79 9.42 4.03
C GLU A 54 -2.20 10.87 3.73
N VAL A 55 -2.59 11.14 2.48
CA VAL A 55 -3.03 12.46 1.99
C VAL A 55 -4.40 12.28 1.33
N GLY A 56 -5.47 12.73 1.99
CA GLY A 56 -6.83 12.47 1.51
C GLY A 56 -7.12 10.97 1.40
N SER A 57 -7.44 10.48 0.20
CA SER A 57 -7.64 9.05 -0.10
C SER A 57 -6.37 8.34 -0.57
N GLN A 58 -5.25 9.04 -0.71
CA GLN A 58 -3.99 8.47 -1.17
C GLN A 58 -3.15 8.02 0.02
N CYS A 59 -2.51 6.87 -0.13
CA CYS A 59 -1.64 6.29 0.89
C CYS A 59 -0.34 5.83 0.23
N HIS A 60 0.79 6.35 0.71
CA HIS A 60 2.11 6.05 0.18
C HIS A 60 3.03 5.55 1.28
N SER A 61 3.83 4.53 0.97
CA SER A 61 4.79 3.96 1.90
C SER A 61 6.23 4.23 1.44
N LEU A 62 7.12 4.48 2.39
CA LEU A 62 8.54 4.71 2.16
C LEU A 62 9.33 4.04 3.29
N THR A 63 10.26 3.16 2.93
CA THR A 63 11.20 2.57 3.90
C THR A 63 12.57 3.20 3.71
N LEU A 64 13.15 3.73 4.78
CA LEU A 64 14.47 4.34 4.74
C LEU A 64 15.40 3.72 5.79
N PRO A 65 16.69 3.54 5.48
CA PRO A 65 17.68 3.18 6.49
C PRO A 65 17.81 4.29 7.54
N ASN A 66 18.08 3.90 8.79
CA ASN A 66 18.24 4.82 9.92
C ASN A 66 19.49 5.70 9.76
N THR A 67 19.36 6.79 9.01
CA THR A 67 20.44 7.75 8.72
C THR A 67 20.10 9.12 9.29
N THR A 68 21.12 9.96 9.49
CA THR A 68 20.93 11.33 9.99
C THR A 68 20.14 12.21 9.02
N THR A 69 20.14 11.89 7.72
CA THR A 69 19.44 12.64 6.65
C THR A 69 18.09 12.04 6.28
N MET A 70 17.64 10.96 6.93
CA MET A 70 16.38 10.28 6.66
C MET A 70 15.17 11.22 6.64
N HIS A 71 15.11 12.17 7.57
CA HIS A 71 14.04 13.17 7.66
C HIS A 71 13.98 14.13 6.46
N LEU A 72 15.09 14.36 5.76
CA LEU A 72 15.11 15.17 4.53
C LEU A 72 14.54 14.37 3.36
N GLN A 73 14.91 13.09 3.26
CA GLN A 73 14.36 12.20 2.24
C GLN A 73 12.85 11.97 2.43
N LEU A 74 12.40 11.86 3.68
CA LEU A 74 10.97 11.81 4.00
C LEU A 74 10.26 13.11 3.63
N ALA A 75 10.88 14.26 3.88
CA ALA A 75 10.33 15.55 3.52
C ALA A 75 10.15 15.71 2.01
N ASP A 76 11.19 15.36 1.23
CA ASP A 76 11.14 15.37 -0.23
C ASP A 76 10.01 14.47 -0.74
N PHE A 77 9.87 13.26 -0.17
CA PHE A 77 8.80 12.33 -0.51
C PHE A 77 7.40 12.90 -0.23
N ILE A 78 7.18 13.54 0.92
CA ILE A 78 5.90 14.19 1.25
C ILE A 78 5.61 15.35 0.30
N GLU A 79 6.62 16.15 -0.06
CA GLU A 79 6.47 17.23 -1.04
C GLU A 79 6.15 16.69 -2.43
N GLU A 80 6.76 15.58 -2.86
CA GLU A 80 6.46 14.93 -4.13
C GLU A 80 5.01 14.45 -4.21
N ILE A 81 4.50 13.83 -3.13
CA ILE A 81 3.09 13.39 -3.01
C ILE A 81 2.17 14.60 -3.11
N ALA A 82 2.39 15.62 -2.28
CA ALA A 82 1.52 16.78 -2.20
C ALA A 82 1.47 17.60 -3.49
N ASN A 83 2.53 17.58 -4.30
CA ASN A 83 2.61 18.27 -5.58
C ASN A 83 2.15 17.43 -6.77
N GLY A 84 1.68 16.19 -6.54
CA GLY A 84 1.26 15.29 -7.62
C GLY A 84 2.40 14.90 -8.57
N LEU A 85 3.65 15.06 -8.13
CA LEU A 85 4.84 14.64 -8.88
C LEU A 85 5.07 13.12 -8.80
N LEU A 86 4.38 12.48 -7.85
CA LEU A 86 4.23 11.04 -7.71
C LEU A 86 2.97 10.53 -8.46
N ASP A 87 2.65 11.09 -9.63
CA ASP A 87 1.76 10.40 -10.56
C ASP A 87 2.55 9.32 -11.29
N LEU A 88 2.05 8.08 -11.21
CA LEU A 88 2.61 6.82 -11.70
C LEU A 88 3.62 6.14 -10.76
N GLY A 89 3.11 5.21 -9.94
CA GLY A 89 3.66 3.86 -9.76
C GLY A 89 5.12 3.65 -9.32
N THR A 90 5.92 4.68 -9.05
CA THR A 90 7.35 4.50 -8.82
C THR A 90 7.99 5.67 -8.06
N SER A 91 8.23 5.49 -6.75
CA SER A 91 9.43 6.02 -6.07
C SER A 91 9.83 5.07 -4.95
N THR A 92 10.39 3.94 -5.39
CA THR A 92 11.16 3.00 -4.60
C THR A 92 12.55 3.60 -4.32
N GLY A 93 12.81 4.01 -3.09
CA GLY A 93 14.17 4.17 -2.59
C GLY A 93 14.86 2.81 -2.53
N LYS A 94 15.90 2.61 -3.35
CA LYS A 94 16.76 1.42 -3.45
C LYS A 94 16.04 0.11 -3.81
N ARG A 95 15.70 0.03 -5.10
CA ARG A 95 15.18 -1.14 -5.82
C ARG A 95 16.12 -2.35 -5.68
N ARG A 96 15.67 -3.38 -4.97
CA ARG A 96 16.01 -4.77 -5.30
C ARG A 96 14.81 -5.35 -6.04
N ASP A 97 15.06 -6.01 -7.16
CA ASP A 97 14.09 -6.74 -7.96
C ASP A 97 13.08 -7.48 -7.08
N GLY A 98 11.82 -7.12 -7.22
CA GLY A 98 10.72 -7.70 -6.46
C GLY A 98 9.42 -7.23 -7.07
N ASN A 99 8.69 -8.16 -7.63
CA ASN A 99 7.41 -7.99 -8.29
C ASN A 99 6.35 -7.53 -7.27
N TYR A 100 6.11 -6.22 -7.11
CA TYR A 100 5.15 -5.74 -6.10
C TYR A 100 3.83 -5.33 -6.73
N GLY A 101 2.81 -6.12 -6.40
CA GLY A 101 1.43 -5.81 -6.71
C GLY A 101 0.73 -5.03 -5.59
N VAL A 102 -0.60 -5.04 -5.66
CA VAL A 102 -1.52 -4.12 -5.01
C VAL A 102 -1.68 -4.35 -3.49
N LEU A 103 -0.98 -5.34 -2.93
CA LEU A 103 -1.09 -5.73 -1.52
C LEU A 103 0.09 -5.21 -0.68
N ASP A 104 -0.25 -4.41 0.34
CA ASP A 104 0.64 -4.05 1.46
C ASP A 104 1.01 -5.30 2.30
N GLU A 105 2.13 -5.27 3.04
CA GLU A 105 2.61 -6.40 3.85
C GLU A 105 1.55 -6.88 4.85
N GLN A 106 0.83 -5.95 5.48
CA GLN A 106 -0.24 -6.26 6.42
C GLN A 106 -1.44 -6.95 5.73
N LEU A 107 -1.76 -6.55 4.50
CA LEU A 107 -2.81 -7.20 3.70
C LEU A 107 -2.36 -8.58 3.23
N SER A 108 -1.09 -8.71 2.84
CA SER A 108 -0.48 -9.99 2.46
C SER A 108 -0.53 -11.00 3.61
N LEU A 109 -0.25 -10.57 4.85
CA LEU A 109 -0.37 -11.41 6.05
C LEU A 109 -1.82 -11.85 6.32
N ARG A 110 -2.81 -10.96 6.11
CA ARG A 110 -4.23 -11.33 6.23
C ARG A 110 -4.66 -12.34 5.17
N VAL A 111 -4.17 -12.18 3.94
CA VAL A 111 -4.39 -13.14 2.86
C VAL A 111 -3.72 -14.48 3.19
N PHE A 112 -2.55 -14.48 3.82
CA PHE A 112 -1.89 -15.70 4.26
C PHE A 112 -2.70 -16.43 5.35
N ASP A 113 -3.22 -15.72 6.35
CA ASP A 113 -4.10 -16.33 7.36
C ASP A 113 -5.38 -16.90 6.73
N LEU A 114 -5.96 -16.19 5.74
CA LEU A 114 -7.09 -16.67 4.96
C LEU A 114 -6.76 -17.96 4.18
N VAL A 115 -5.56 -18.07 3.60
CA VAL A 115 -5.11 -19.30 2.92
C VAL A 115 -4.99 -20.46 3.90
N ARG A 116 -4.47 -20.22 5.11
CA ARG A 116 -4.30 -21.27 6.11
C ARG A 116 -5.62 -21.78 6.67
N ARG A 117 -6.54 -20.86 6.99
CA ARG A 117 -7.78 -21.17 7.70
C ARG A 117 -8.98 -21.40 6.77
N GLY A 118 -8.95 -20.82 5.59
CA GLY A 118 -10.14 -20.60 4.77
C GLY A 118 -11.04 -19.50 5.36
N GLY A 119 -12.10 -19.16 4.64
CA GLY A 119 -13.05 -18.11 5.00
C GLY A 119 -13.26 -17.11 3.88
N MET A 120 -13.59 -15.88 4.24
CA MET A 120 -13.80 -14.77 3.31
C MET A 120 -13.13 -13.49 3.84
N LEU A 121 -12.61 -12.69 2.92
CA LEU A 121 -11.98 -11.39 3.19
C LEU A 121 -12.41 -10.40 2.10
N SER A 122 -12.72 -9.17 2.51
CA SER A 122 -12.91 -8.06 1.57
C SER A 122 -11.69 -7.16 1.64
N LEU A 123 -11.03 -6.98 0.50
CA LEU A 123 -9.80 -6.20 0.36
C LEU A 123 -10.14 -4.83 -0.21
N ASP A 124 -9.92 -3.80 0.62
CA ASP A 124 -9.90 -2.42 0.16
C ASP A 124 -8.48 -2.07 -0.25
N VAL A 125 -8.28 -1.93 -1.56
CA VAL A 125 -6.98 -1.74 -2.20
C VAL A 125 -6.92 -0.42 -2.99
N GLY A 126 -7.78 0.54 -2.64
CA GLY A 126 -7.84 1.84 -3.31
C GLY A 126 -8.51 1.79 -4.70
N LEU A 127 -9.25 0.72 -4.99
CA LEU A 127 -10.14 0.64 -6.15
C LEU A 127 -11.53 1.16 -5.77
N GLU A 128 -12.33 1.55 -6.76
CA GLU A 128 -13.72 2.00 -6.54
C GLU A 128 -14.57 0.95 -5.81
N GLN A 129 -14.27 -0.34 -6.02
CA GLN A 129 -14.95 -1.45 -5.40
C GLN A 129 -13.95 -2.41 -4.77
N PRO A 130 -14.27 -2.99 -3.59
CA PRO A 130 -13.38 -3.93 -2.93
C PRO A 130 -13.26 -5.24 -3.71
N ILE A 131 -12.13 -5.93 -3.55
CA ILE A 131 -11.95 -7.29 -4.03
C ILE A 131 -12.43 -8.24 -2.92
N HIS A 132 -13.48 -9.00 -3.17
CA HIS A 132 -13.92 -10.06 -2.27
C HIS A 132 -13.18 -11.36 -2.60
N VAL A 133 -12.50 -11.93 -1.60
CA VAL A 133 -11.75 -13.19 -1.71
C VAL A 133 -12.34 -14.20 -0.75
N SER A 134 -12.70 -15.38 -1.25
CA SER A 134 -13.17 -16.51 -0.45
C SER A 134 -12.28 -17.72 -0.70
N ILE A 135 -11.85 -18.39 0.36
CA ILE A 135 -11.01 -19.59 0.28
C ILE A 135 -11.69 -20.71 1.05
N HIS A 136 -11.93 -21.83 0.37
CA HIS A 136 -12.34 -23.07 0.98
C HIS A 136 -11.16 -24.03 1.09
N ARG A 137 -10.85 -24.45 2.31
CA ARG A 137 -9.79 -25.43 2.57
C ARG A 137 -10.31 -26.85 2.51
N ASN A 138 -9.64 -27.67 1.71
CA ASN A 138 -9.93 -29.09 1.66
C ASN A 138 -9.43 -29.74 2.97
N ARG A 139 -10.29 -30.53 3.63
CA ARG A 139 -9.96 -31.19 4.90
C ARG A 139 -9.10 -32.44 4.74
N THR A 140 -9.13 -33.09 3.57
CA THR A 140 -8.48 -34.39 3.35
C THR A 140 -7.17 -34.29 2.61
N ARG A 141 -6.85 -33.13 2.02
CA ARG A 141 -5.62 -32.86 1.28
C ARG A 141 -5.20 -31.41 1.47
N THR A 142 -3.90 -31.13 1.39
CA THR A 142 -3.37 -29.77 1.40
C THR A 142 -3.71 -29.07 0.08
N ALA A 143 -4.93 -28.57 0.00
CA ALA A 143 -5.46 -27.89 -1.16
C ALA A 143 -6.48 -26.83 -0.76
N ALA A 144 -6.57 -25.78 -1.56
CA ALA A 144 -7.49 -24.68 -1.35
C ALA A 144 -8.19 -24.32 -2.67
N THR A 145 -9.51 -24.15 -2.60
CA THR A 145 -10.31 -23.57 -3.67
C THR A 145 -10.52 -22.10 -3.37
N THR A 146 -10.11 -21.23 -4.28
CA THR A 146 -10.20 -19.77 -4.14
C THR A 146 -11.20 -19.21 -5.14
N LEU A 147 -12.07 -18.33 -4.66
CA LEU A 147 -12.97 -17.51 -5.47
C LEU A 147 -12.68 -16.03 -5.17
N MET A 148 -12.50 -15.23 -6.19
CA MET A 148 -12.26 -13.80 -6.09
C MET A 148 -13.21 -13.05 -7.00
N THR A 149 -13.75 -11.92 -6.54
CA THR A 149 -14.69 -11.10 -7.31
C THR A 149 -14.48 -9.62 -7.05
N ILE A 150 -14.68 -8.79 -8.07
CA ILE A 150 -14.71 -7.33 -8.00
C ILE A 150 -15.70 -6.80 -9.04
N GLY A 151 -16.54 -5.82 -8.68
CA GLY A 151 -17.63 -5.35 -9.55
C GLY A 151 -19.01 -5.76 -9.03
N VAL A 152 -20.04 -4.95 -9.28
CA VAL A 152 -21.45 -5.26 -8.94
C VAL A 152 -22.26 -5.71 -10.16
N ARG A 153 -22.16 -4.97 -11.29
CA ARG A 153 -22.79 -5.34 -12.56
C ARG A 153 -21.74 -6.00 -13.45
N GLN A 154 -21.84 -7.32 -13.63
CA GLN A 154 -20.85 -8.16 -14.32
C GLN A 154 -19.49 -8.20 -13.58
N PRO A 155 -19.44 -8.81 -12.38
CA PRO A 155 -18.20 -8.89 -11.62
C PRO A 155 -17.12 -9.61 -12.42
N ARG A 156 -15.90 -9.09 -12.35
CA ARG A 156 -14.71 -9.81 -12.81
C ARG A 156 -14.39 -10.86 -11.76
N THR A 157 -14.34 -12.12 -12.17
CA THR A 157 -14.18 -13.23 -11.24
C THR A 157 -12.96 -14.07 -11.59
N LYS A 158 -12.22 -14.54 -10.57
CA LYS A 158 -11.25 -15.63 -10.69
C LYS A 158 -11.64 -16.77 -9.76
N CYS A 159 -11.61 -17.99 -10.28
CA CYS A 159 -11.86 -19.20 -9.50
C CYS A 159 -10.82 -20.26 -9.88
N PHE A 160 -10.14 -20.83 -8.89
CA PHE A 160 -9.17 -21.89 -9.12
C PHE A 160 -8.99 -22.74 -7.87
N THR A 161 -8.49 -23.96 -8.04
CA THR A 161 -8.09 -24.85 -6.95
C THR A 161 -6.63 -25.21 -7.12
N LEU A 162 -5.86 -25.09 -6.03
CA LEU A 162 -4.45 -25.45 -5.98
C LEU A 162 -4.22 -26.44 -4.85
N SER A 163 -3.35 -27.41 -5.10
CA SER A 163 -2.82 -28.34 -4.10
C SER A 163 -1.34 -28.05 -3.89
N GLY A 164 -0.91 -27.97 -2.64
CA GLY A 164 0.46 -27.64 -2.28
C GLY A 164 0.56 -26.99 -0.90
N PRO A 165 1.79 -26.64 -0.46
CA PRO A 165 2.02 -25.88 0.76
C PRO A 165 1.28 -24.54 0.77
N ASP A 166 0.95 -24.05 1.97
CA ASP A 166 0.21 -22.79 2.14
C ASP A 166 0.94 -21.58 1.54
N ALA A 167 2.28 -21.60 1.52
CA ALA A 167 3.09 -20.54 0.92
C ALA A 167 2.92 -20.46 -0.61
N GLU A 168 2.91 -21.59 -1.31
CA GLU A 168 2.72 -21.63 -2.77
C GLU A 168 1.29 -21.23 -3.15
N ILE A 169 0.30 -21.69 -2.37
CA ILE A 169 -1.09 -21.27 -2.55
C ILE A 169 -1.22 -19.76 -2.32
N HIS A 170 -0.59 -19.22 -1.28
CA HIS A 170 -0.58 -17.80 -0.99
C HIS A 170 0.02 -16.96 -2.10
N GLU A 171 1.18 -17.36 -2.64
CA GLU A 171 1.81 -16.67 -3.77
C GLU A 171 0.84 -16.55 -4.97
N LYS A 172 0.16 -17.65 -5.33
CA LYS A 172 -0.81 -17.66 -6.43
C LYS A 172 -2.08 -16.87 -6.15
N VAL A 173 -2.51 -16.82 -4.90
CA VAL A 173 -3.62 -15.97 -4.46
C VAL A 173 -3.22 -14.49 -4.58
N VAL A 174 -2.05 -14.10 -4.11
CA VAL A 174 -1.51 -12.73 -4.23
C VAL A 174 -1.39 -12.33 -5.71
N GLU A 175 -0.78 -13.17 -6.55
CA GLU A 175 -0.66 -12.96 -8.00
C GLU A 175 -2.03 -12.73 -8.65
N SER A 176 -3.03 -13.52 -8.25
CA SER A 176 -4.39 -13.43 -8.79
C SER A 176 -5.13 -12.17 -8.36
N ILE A 177 -4.93 -11.71 -7.11
CA ILE A 177 -5.46 -10.45 -6.61
C ILE A 177 -4.86 -9.28 -7.38
N ASN A 178 -3.54 -9.28 -7.58
CA ASN A 178 -2.85 -8.22 -8.32
C ASN A 178 -3.35 -8.11 -9.77
N HIS A 179 -3.56 -9.25 -10.41
CA HIS A 179 -4.14 -9.29 -11.75
C HIS A 179 -5.60 -8.85 -11.79
N LEU A 180 -6.42 -9.16 -10.77
CA LEU A 180 -7.79 -8.65 -10.71
C LEU A 180 -7.79 -7.13 -10.51
N ALA A 181 -6.91 -6.62 -9.67
CA ALA A 181 -6.76 -5.20 -9.44
C ALA A 181 -6.32 -4.45 -10.70
N SER A 182 -5.32 -4.94 -11.43
CA SER A 182 -4.83 -4.29 -12.66
C SER A 182 -5.90 -4.19 -13.75
N ILE A 183 -6.78 -5.18 -13.85
CA ILE A 183 -7.86 -5.22 -14.82
C ILE A 183 -9.09 -4.42 -14.34
N ALA A 184 -9.30 -4.32 -13.03
CA ALA A 184 -10.41 -3.58 -12.43
C ALA A 184 -10.18 -2.07 -12.44
N THR A 185 -8.94 -1.59 -12.57
CA THR A 185 -8.63 -0.19 -12.85
C THR A 185 -9.17 0.21 -14.23
N PRO A 186 -10.30 0.93 -14.35
CA PRO A 186 -10.81 1.35 -15.64
C PRO A 186 -9.99 2.56 -16.08
N ALA A 187 -9.27 2.46 -17.19
CA ALA A 187 -8.83 3.59 -18.03
C ALA A 187 -8.44 4.88 -17.27
N MET A 188 -7.47 4.83 -16.36
CA MET A 188 -6.79 6.02 -15.80
C MET A 188 -5.81 6.64 -16.84
N GLN A 189 -6.01 6.40 -18.13
CA GLN A 189 -5.12 6.77 -19.25
C GLN A 189 -5.86 7.24 -20.51
N ALA A 190 -7.16 7.54 -20.43
CA ALA A 190 -7.91 8.12 -21.56
C ALA A 190 -8.64 9.41 -21.16
N ALA A 191 -7.92 10.35 -20.56
CA ALA A 191 -8.29 11.78 -20.49
C ALA A 191 -7.02 12.61 -20.26
#